data_AF-A0A821BWQ5-F1
#
_entry.id   AF-A0A821BWQ5-F1
#
_cell.length_a   1.000
_cell.length_b   1.000
_cell.length_c   1.000
_cell.angle_alpha   90.00
_cell.angle_beta   90.00
_cell.angle_gamma   90.00
#
_symmetry.space_group_name_H-M   'P 1'
#
loop_
_entity.id
_entity.type
_entity.pdbx_description
1 polymer ?
#
loop_
_entity_poly.entity_id
_entity_poly.type
_entity_poly.pdbx_seq_one_letter_code
_entity_poly.pdbx_strand_id
1 'polypeptide(L)'
;MDHRVTEVEGVELCVTRWYDNNVVNYLSTLHGCQPIDSVQRWSSKEKTHVLIARPNVIKAYNEHMGGVDLVDMLISLYRINVRSKKYYIKIIFHLIDLSVVNAWLLYRRHCSQLKLPQKNVMSLLSFRINVASVLLKSSPPSPPIIRRGRPSL
;
A
#
# COMPACT_ATOMS: atom_id res chain seq x y z
N MET A 1 24.46 6.69 -18.21
CA MET A 1 23.11 6.08 -18.15
C MET A 1 23.05 5.16 -19.33
N ASP A 2 22.89 3.88 -19.06
CA ASP A 2 23.14 2.84 -20.06
C ASP A 2 21.90 1.98 -20.15
N HIS A 3 21.57 1.49 -21.33
CA HIS A 3 20.47 0.54 -21.49
C HIS A 3 20.82 -0.51 -22.53
N ARG A 4 20.24 -1.71 -22.36
CA ARG A 4 20.32 -2.81 -23.31
C ARG A 4 18.92 -3.36 -23.52
N VAL A 5 18.62 -3.69 -24.77
CA VAL A 5 17.38 -4.36 -25.15
C VAL A 5 17.75 -5.74 -25.66
N THR A 6 16.99 -6.76 -25.25
CA THR A 6 17.14 -8.13 -25.72
C THR A 6 15.76 -8.75 -25.86
N GLU A 7 15.63 -9.75 -26.72
CA GLU A 7 14.38 -10.48 -26.92
C GLU A 7 14.56 -11.91 -26.39
N VAL A 8 13.62 -12.35 -25.55
CA VAL A 8 13.61 -13.70 -24.98
C VAL A 8 12.20 -14.26 -25.17
N GLU A 9 12.09 -15.37 -25.89
CA GLU A 9 10.80 -16.05 -26.15
C GLU A 9 9.73 -15.12 -26.78
N GLY A 10 10.14 -14.20 -27.66
CA GLY A 10 9.23 -13.25 -28.30
C GLY A 10 8.84 -12.04 -27.42
N VAL A 11 9.46 -11.90 -26.24
CA VAL A 11 9.24 -10.78 -25.32
C VAL A 11 10.47 -9.88 -25.32
N GLU A 12 10.28 -8.60 -25.66
CA GLU A 12 11.32 -7.58 -25.53
C GLU A 12 11.55 -7.24 -24.05
N LEU A 13 12.81 -7.28 -23.65
CA LEU A 13 13.29 -6.96 -22.30
C LEU A 13 14.27 -5.79 -22.39
N CYS A 14 13.97 -4.72 -21.67
CA CYS A 14 14.85 -3.57 -21.52
C CYS A 14 15.48 -3.55 -20.14
N VAL A 15 16.81 -3.60 -20.09
CA VAL A 15 17.60 -3.33 -18.89
C VAL A 15 18.10 -1.90 -18.95
N THR A 16 17.79 -1.10 -17.93
CA THR A 16 18.26 0.29 -17.82
C THR A 16 19.06 0.48 -16.54
N ARG A 17 20.27 1.00 -16.66
CA ARG A 17 21.14 1.41 -15.56
C ARG A 17 21.12 2.93 -15.42
N TRP A 18 20.64 3.40 -14.28
CA TRP A 18 20.58 4.81 -13.92
C TRP A 18 21.50 5.13 -12.75
N TYR A 19 22.09 6.31 -12.83
CA TYR A 19 23.04 6.83 -11.85
C TYR A 19 22.39 8.06 -11.20
N ASP A 20 21.91 7.88 -9.98
CA ASP A 20 21.48 8.98 -9.10
C ASP A 20 22.56 9.15 -8.03
N ASN A 21 22.23 9.08 -6.74
CA ASN A 21 23.23 8.95 -5.66
C ASN A 21 23.98 7.61 -5.70
N ASN A 22 23.31 6.55 -6.13
CA ASN A 22 23.84 5.21 -6.30
C ASN A 22 23.40 4.64 -7.66
N VAL A 23 24.08 3.60 -8.12
CA VAL A 23 23.71 2.89 -9.35
C VAL A 23 22.48 2.03 -9.09
N VAL A 24 21.43 2.22 -9.88
CA VAL A 24 20.21 1.40 -9.83
C VAL A 24 19.97 0.78 -11.20
N ASN A 25 19.68 -0.52 -11.21
CA ASN A 25 19.35 -1.25 -12.44
C ASN A 25 17.85 -1.59 -12.43
N TYR A 26 17.18 -1.31 -13.54
CA TYR A 26 15.78 -1.64 -13.78
C TYR A 26 15.70 -2.66 -14.92
N LEU A 27 14.79 -3.62 -14.80
CA LEU A 27 14.42 -4.55 -15.86
C LEU A 27 12.92 -4.36 -16.11
N SER A 28 12.53 -4.19 -17.37
CA SER A 28 11.13 -4.02 -17.75
C SER A 28 10.85 -4.63 -19.11
N THR A 29 9.65 -5.17 -19.27
CA THR A 29 9.09 -5.66 -20.54
C THR A 29 8.27 -4.61 -21.28
N LEU A 30 8.02 -3.45 -20.66
CA LEU A 30 7.07 -2.44 -21.17
C LEU A 30 7.70 -1.06 -21.30
N HIS A 31 8.43 -0.62 -20.27
CA HIS A 31 9.02 0.71 -20.22
C HIS A 31 10.53 0.63 -20.35
N GLY A 32 11.06 1.22 -21.40
CA GLY A 32 12.50 1.33 -21.61
C GLY A 32 13.09 2.62 -21.05
N CYS A 33 14.25 2.94 -21.61
CA CYS A 33 15.00 4.16 -21.33
C CYS A 33 14.25 5.43 -21.78
N GLN A 34 13.61 5.39 -22.96
CA GLN A 34 12.97 6.54 -23.60
C GLN A 34 11.45 6.62 -23.33
N PRO A 35 10.85 7.83 -23.37
CA PRO A 35 11.52 9.13 -23.43
C PRO A 35 12.22 9.48 -22.10
N ILE A 36 13.35 10.18 -22.19
CA ILE A 36 14.03 10.72 -21.01
C ILE A 36 13.33 12.02 -20.58
N ASP A 37 12.96 12.11 -19.31
CA ASP A 37 12.45 13.35 -18.70
C ASP A 37 13.43 13.90 -17.65
N SER A 38 13.12 15.06 -17.07
CA SER A 38 13.94 15.66 -16.02
C SER A 38 13.12 15.77 -14.74
N VAL A 39 13.72 15.38 -13.61
CA VAL A 39 13.10 15.49 -12.28
C VAL A 39 13.95 16.38 -11.39
N GLN A 40 13.30 17.23 -10.58
CA GLN A 40 14.00 18.02 -9.56
C GLN A 40 14.31 17.14 -8.34
N ARG A 41 15.58 17.15 -7.91
CA ARG A 41 16.06 16.42 -6.74
C ARG A 41 16.92 17.32 -5.88
N TRP A 42 16.83 17.17 -4.57
CA TRP A 42 17.70 17.86 -3.64
C TRP A 42 19.12 17.27 -3.69
N SER A 43 20.12 18.10 -3.95
CA SER A 43 21.53 17.72 -3.87
C SER A 43 22.12 18.21 -2.55
N SER A 44 22.50 17.28 -1.66
CA SER A 44 23.17 17.64 -0.40
C SER A 44 24.53 18.30 -0.62
N LYS A 45 25.20 18.00 -1.74
CA LYS A 45 26.50 18.59 -2.11
C LYS A 45 26.37 20.06 -2.49
N GLU A 46 25.34 20.38 -3.28
CA GLU A 46 25.10 21.74 -3.77
C GLU A 46 24.12 22.54 -2.90
N LYS A 47 23.50 21.88 -1.91
CA LYS A 47 22.47 22.44 -1.02
C LYS A 47 21.34 23.14 -1.79
N THR A 48 20.99 22.59 -2.95
CA THR A 48 19.96 23.13 -3.83
C THR A 48 19.24 22.01 -4.58
N HIS A 49 18.11 22.35 -5.21
CA HIS A 49 17.43 21.46 -6.13
C HIS A 49 18.10 21.49 -7.50
N VAL A 50 18.53 20.32 -7.97
CA VAL A 50 19.14 20.10 -9.28
C VAL A 50 18.18 19.32 -10.17
N LEU A 51 18.24 19.58 -11.48
CA LEU A 51 17.51 18.81 -12.48
C LEU A 51 18.35 17.61 -12.92
N ILE A 52 17.80 16.41 -12.73
CA ILE A 52 18.44 15.16 -13.10
C ILE A 52 17.63 14.50 -14.21
N ALA A 53 18.32 14.07 -15.27
CA ALA A 53 17.73 13.29 -16.34
C ALA A 53 17.30 11.91 -15.81
N ARG A 54 16.04 11.55 -16.01
CA ARG A 54 15.41 10.34 -15.53
C ARG A 54 14.85 9.53 -16.72
N PRO A 55 15.20 8.24 -16.84
CA PRO A 55 14.59 7.33 -17.80
C PRO A 55 13.09 7.11 -17.58
N ASN A 56 12.35 6.82 -18.65
CA ASN A 56 10.92 6.53 -18.58
C ASN A 56 10.58 5.37 -17.63
N VAL A 57 11.37 4.29 -17.63
CA VAL A 57 11.17 3.15 -16.71
C VAL A 57 11.16 3.56 -15.24
N ILE A 58 11.93 4.58 -14.87
CA ILE A 58 12.02 5.07 -13.49
C ILE A 58 10.84 5.96 -13.14
N LYS A 59 10.36 6.76 -14.09
CA LYS A 59 9.11 7.49 -13.94
C LYS A 59 7.96 6.51 -13.72
N ALA A 60 7.78 5.56 -14.63
CA ALA A 60 6.72 4.57 -14.58
C ALA A 60 6.79 3.75 -13.27
N TYR A 61 7.98 3.33 -12.86
CA TYR A 61 8.16 2.65 -11.58
C TYR A 61 7.70 3.53 -10.41
N ASN A 62 8.18 4.76 -10.28
CA ASN A 62 7.82 5.63 -9.15
C ASN A 62 6.34 6.02 -9.12
N GLU A 63 5.68 6.13 -10.28
CA GLU A 63 4.24 6.44 -10.35
C GLU A 63 3.36 5.30 -9.85
N HIS A 64 3.83 4.05 -9.99
CA HIS A 64 3.07 2.85 -9.60
C HIS A 64 3.63 2.18 -8.33
N MET A 65 4.83 2.59 -7.89
CA MET A 65 5.42 2.20 -6.62
C MET A 65 4.63 2.85 -5.47
N GLY A 66 4.60 2.20 -4.31
CA GLY A 66 4.04 2.77 -3.09
C GLY A 66 2.61 2.33 -2.79
N GLY A 67 1.95 1.57 -3.67
CA GLY A 67 0.65 0.95 -3.35
C GLY A 67 0.73 0.03 -2.13
N VAL A 68 1.78 -0.80 -2.04
CA VAL A 68 2.04 -1.69 -0.90
C VAL A 68 2.37 -0.89 0.35
N ASP A 69 3.31 0.06 0.26
CA ASP A 69 3.70 0.91 1.40
C ASP A 69 2.52 1.72 1.95
N LEU A 70 1.63 2.19 1.07
CA LEU A 70 0.40 2.88 1.46
C LEU A 70 -0.50 1.96 2.27
N VAL A 71 -0.75 0.73 1.80
CA VAL A 71 -1.57 -0.24 2.53
C VAL A 71 -0.93 -0.60 3.87
N ASP A 72 0.38 -0.82 3.91
CA ASP A 72 1.11 -1.12 5.15
C ASP A 72 1.02 0.02 6.16
N MET A 73 1.18 1.25 5.69
CA MET A 73 0.99 2.46 6.50
C MET A 73 -0.45 2.56 7.02
N LEU A 74 -1.46 2.40 6.17
CA LEU A 74 -2.88 2.46 6.58
C LEU A 74 -3.24 1.37 7.59
N ILE A 75 -2.70 0.16 7.43
CA ILE A 75 -2.86 -0.93 8.41
C ILE A 75 -2.18 -0.55 9.73
N SER A 76 -0.97 0.01 9.67
CA SER A 76 -0.20 0.38 10.87
C SER A 76 -0.91 1.39 11.77
N LEU A 77 -1.70 2.31 11.20
CA LEU A 77 -2.41 3.36 11.95
C LEU A 77 -3.39 2.81 12.99
N TYR A 78 -4.07 1.70 12.67
CA TYR A 78 -5.14 1.12 13.49
C TYR A 78 -5.04 -0.41 13.62
N ARG A 79 -3.81 -0.94 13.56
CA ARG A 79 -3.52 -2.38 13.54
C ARG A 79 -4.18 -3.11 14.70
N ILE A 80 -4.85 -4.22 14.42
CA ILE A 80 -5.39 -5.12 15.44
C ILE A 80 -4.23 -5.91 16.05
N ASN A 81 -3.83 -5.54 17.26
CA ASN A 81 -2.73 -6.20 17.97
C ASN A 81 -3.27 -7.21 19.00
N VAL A 82 -3.14 -8.50 18.70
CA VAL A 82 -3.56 -9.59 19.60
C VAL A 82 -2.35 -10.33 20.15
N ARG A 83 -2.25 -10.36 21.48
CA ARG A 83 -1.21 -11.13 22.19
C ARG A 83 -1.58 -12.62 22.19
N SER A 84 -0.99 -13.38 21.28
CA SER A 84 -1.15 -14.83 21.20
C SER A 84 0.18 -15.52 20.91
N LYS A 85 0.40 -16.71 21.48
CA LYS A 85 1.53 -17.58 21.14
C LYS A 85 1.36 -18.26 19.78
N LYS A 86 0.14 -18.29 19.26
CA LYS A 86 -0.22 -18.93 17.98
C LYS A 86 0.01 -17.95 16.83
N TYR A 87 1.02 -18.19 16.00
CA TYR A 87 1.43 -17.26 14.92
C TYR A 87 0.30 -16.98 13.91
N TYR A 88 -0.51 -17.99 13.59
CA TYR A 88 -1.61 -17.88 12.62
C TYR A 88 -2.68 -16.87 13.04
N ILE A 89 -2.83 -16.59 14.34
CA ILE A 89 -3.75 -15.57 14.83
C ILE A 89 -3.35 -14.19 14.31
N LYS A 90 -2.04 -13.90 14.23
CA LYS A 90 -1.55 -12.63 13.66
C LYS A 90 -1.88 -12.51 12.17
N ILE A 91 -1.80 -13.62 11.43
CA ILE A 91 -2.15 -13.68 10.00
C ILE A 91 -3.64 -13.37 9.82
N ILE A 92 -4.51 -14.01 10.61
CA ILE A 92 -5.97 -13.78 10.54
C ILE A 92 -6.31 -12.30 10.79
N PHE A 93 -5.77 -11.70 11.85
CA PHE A 93 -6.05 -10.29 12.15
C PHE A 93 -5.45 -9.33 11.11
N HIS A 94 -4.29 -9.66 10.55
CA HIS A 94 -3.73 -8.91 9.43
C HIS A 94 -4.63 -8.95 8.20
N LEU A 95 -5.20 -10.12 7.86
CA LEU A 95 -6.16 -10.24 6.75
C LEU A 95 -7.44 -9.44 7.00
N ILE A 96 -7.92 -9.36 8.25
CA ILE A 96 -9.06 -8.51 8.62
C ILE A 96 -8.69 -7.02 8.42
N ASP A 97 -7.55 -6.59 8.95
CA ASP A 97 -7.05 -5.21 8.76
C ASP A 97 -6.92 -4.85 7.28
N LEU A 98 -6.31 -5.72 6.49
CA LEU A 98 -6.14 -5.57 5.06
C LEU A 98 -7.49 -5.45 4.33
N SER A 99 -8.45 -6.32 4.68
CA SER A 99 -9.79 -6.30 4.09
C SER A 99 -10.53 -4.98 4.38
N VAL A 100 -10.43 -4.48 5.61
CA VAL A 100 -11.08 -3.22 6.01
C VAL A 100 -10.42 -2.01 5.33
N VAL A 101 -9.09 -1.99 5.23
CA VAL A 101 -8.36 -0.93 4.50
C VAL A 101 -8.75 -0.92 3.02
N ASN A 102 -8.78 -2.10 2.38
CA ASN A 102 -9.18 -2.22 0.98
C ASN A 102 -10.64 -1.80 0.74
N ALA A 103 -11.55 -2.18 1.63
CA ALA A 103 -12.95 -1.74 1.58
C ALA A 103 -13.07 -0.21 1.71
N TRP A 104 -12.28 0.41 2.58
CA TRP A 104 -12.25 1.87 2.72
C TRP A 104 -11.71 2.58 1.47
N LEU A 105 -10.65 2.05 0.85
CA LEU A 105 -10.11 2.58 -0.41
C LEU A 105 -11.16 2.49 -1.54
N LEU A 106 -11.89 1.38 -1.62
CA LEU A 106 -12.99 1.21 -2.58
C LEU A 106 -14.13 2.21 -2.31
N TYR A 107 -14.52 2.39 -1.05
CA TYR A 107 -15.50 3.40 -0.64
C TYR A 107 -15.07 4.81 -1.06
N ARG A 108 -13.81 5.20 -0.80
CA ARG A 108 -13.28 6.50 -1.23
C ARG A 108 -13.31 6.69 -2.73
N ARG A 109 -12.95 5.65 -3.50
CA ARG A 109 -13.03 5.67 -4.96
C ARG A 109 -14.47 5.91 -5.41
N HIS A 110 -15.44 5.23 -4.80
CA HIS A 110 -16.85 5.40 -5.10
C HIS A 110 -17.37 6.81 -4.75
N CYS A 111 -16.99 7.36 -3.58
CA CYS A 111 -17.34 8.74 -3.21
C CYS A 111 -16.77 9.77 -4.20
N SER A 112 -15.55 9.54 -4.68
CA SER A 112 -14.91 10.40 -5.69
C SER A 112 -15.66 10.36 -7.03
N GLN A 113 -16.09 9.18 -7.48
CA GLN A 113 -16.91 9.02 -8.68
C GLN A 113 -18.26 9.75 -8.57
N LEU A 114 -18.86 9.73 -7.37
CA LEU A 114 -20.09 10.46 -7.06
C LEU A 114 -19.87 11.97 -6.82
N LYS A 115 -18.63 12.47 -6.91
CA LYS A 115 -18.25 13.87 -6.66
C LYS A 115 -18.71 14.39 -5.30
N LEU A 116 -18.70 13.52 -4.28
CA LEU A 116 -19.06 13.93 -2.92
C LEU A 116 -18.02 14.91 -2.37
N PRO A 117 -18.45 15.97 -1.65
CA PRO A 117 -17.52 16.88 -1.02
C PRO A 117 -16.74 16.14 0.07
N GLN A 118 -15.45 16.45 0.23
CA GLN A 118 -14.54 15.73 1.12
C GLN A 118 -15.04 15.67 2.59
N LYS A 119 -15.77 16.70 3.02
CA LYS A 119 -16.42 16.75 4.36
C LYS A 119 -17.43 15.62 4.60
N ASN A 120 -17.98 15.03 3.55
CA ASN A 120 -18.96 13.94 3.59
C ASN A 120 -18.30 12.56 3.43
N VAL A 121 -16.99 12.49 3.20
CA VAL A 121 -16.24 11.24 3.04
C VAL A 121 -15.68 10.83 4.40
N MET A 122 -16.00 9.62 4.85
CA MET A 122 -15.51 9.11 6.12
C MET A 122 -13.99 8.94 6.14
N SER A 123 -13.36 9.36 7.23
CA SER A 123 -11.97 8.99 7.53
C SER A 123 -11.84 7.49 7.77
N LEU A 124 -10.62 6.95 7.68
CA LEU A 124 -10.37 5.53 7.91
C LEU A 124 -10.87 5.08 9.29
N LEU A 125 -10.61 5.86 10.34
CA LEU A 125 -11.07 5.55 11.69
C LEU A 125 -12.60 5.50 11.78
N SER A 126 -13.28 6.52 11.26
CA SER A 126 -14.75 6.58 11.28
C SER A 126 -15.36 5.40 10.51
N PHE A 127 -14.77 5.05 9.37
CA PHE A 127 -15.17 3.89 8.58
C PHE A 127 -14.99 2.58 9.37
N ARG A 128 -13.84 2.39 10.04
CA ARG A 128 -13.58 1.21 10.90
C ARG A 128 -14.60 1.10 12.03
N ILE A 129 -14.91 2.21 12.71
CA ILE A 129 -15.92 2.24 13.79
C ILE A 129 -17.30 1.88 13.24
N ASN A 130 -17.65 2.38 12.05
CA ASN A 130 -18.91 2.06 11.40
C ASN A 130 -19.02 0.56 11.09
N VAL A 131 -17.99 -0.03 10.48
CA VAL A 131 -17.93 -1.47 10.21
C VAL A 131 -18.10 -2.29 11.50
N ALA A 132 -17.35 -1.94 12.55
CA ALA A 132 -17.46 -2.63 13.84
C ALA A 132 -18.88 -2.52 14.44
N SER A 133 -19.48 -1.33 14.37
CA SER A 133 -20.82 -1.08 14.90
C SER A 133 -21.90 -1.88 14.16
N VAL A 134 -21.80 -1.98 12.83
CA VAL A 134 -22.72 -2.78 12.02
C VAL A 134 -22.57 -4.26 12.34
N LEU A 135 -21.33 -4.77 12.42
CA LEU A 135 -21.07 -6.18 12.76
C LEU A 135 -21.63 -6.56 14.13
N LEU A 136 -21.45 -5.70 15.14
CA LEU A 136 -21.99 -5.93 16.49
C LEU A 136 -23.53 -5.97 16.51
N LYS A 137 -24.19 -5.09 15.75
CA LYS A 137 -25.66 -5.06 15.66
C LYS A 137 -26.23 -6.25 14.87
N SER A 138 -25.49 -6.75 13.88
CA SER A 138 -25.89 -7.89 13.06
C SER A 138 -25.70 -9.24 13.75
N SER A 139 -24.92 -9.28 14.84
CA SER A 139 -24.68 -10.51 15.57
C SER A 139 -25.89 -10.85 16.44
N PRO A 140 -26.36 -12.12 16.46
CA PRO A 140 -27.40 -12.53 17.40
C PRO A 140 -26.94 -12.27 18.85
N PRO A 141 -27.88 -12.01 19.79
CA PRO A 141 -27.52 -11.87 21.20
C PRO A 141 -26.74 -13.10 21.65
N SER A 142 -25.56 -12.88 22.22
CA SER A 142 -24.73 -13.96 22.73
C SER A 142 -25.54 -14.74 23.79
N PRO A 143 -25.54 -16.08 23.75
CA PRO A 143 -26.11 -16.85 24.83
C PRO A 143 -25.42 -16.46 26.15
N PRO A 144 -26.14 -16.49 27.29
CA PRO A 144 -25.58 -16.09 28.57
C PRO A 144 -24.28 -16.85 28.82
N ILE A 145 -23.22 -16.11 29.17
CA ILE A 145 -21.92 -16.68 29.51
C ILE A 145 -22.13 -17.55 30.76
N ILE A 146 -22.18 -18.87 30.59
CA ILE A 146 -22.10 -19.80 31.72
C ILE A 146 -20.68 -19.67 32.28
N ARG A 147 -20.55 -18.90 33.36
CA ARG A 147 -19.32 -18.84 34.15
C ARG A 147 -19.12 -20.22 34.78
N ARG A 148 -18.41 -21.13 34.10
CA ARG A 148 -17.91 -22.34 34.75
C ARG A 148 -16.93 -21.89 35.84
N GLY A 149 -17.35 -22.05 37.09
CA GLY A 149 -16.51 -21.77 38.25
C GLY A 149 -15.22 -22.60 38.19
N ARG A 150 -14.18 -22.08 38.85
CA ARG A 150 -12.93 -22.82 39.05
C ARG A 150 -13.27 -24.13 39.77
N PRO A 151 -12.86 -25.31 39.25
CA PRO A 151 -13.02 -26.56 39.99
C PRO A 151 -12.30 -26.41 41.34
N SER A 152 -13.02 -26.67 42.43
CA SER A 152 -12.38 -26.87 43.73
C SER A 152 -11.55 -28.14 43.64
N LEU A 153 -10.29 -28.05 44.10
CA LEU A 153 -9.45 -29.21 44.36
C LEU A 153 -10.04 -30.05 45.50
#